data_AF-A0AA43IR96-F1
#
_entry.id   AF-A0AA43IR96-F1
#
_cell.length_a   1.000
_cell.length_b   1.000
_cell.length_c   1.000
_cell.angle_alpha   90.00
_cell.angle_beta   90.00
_cell.angle_gamma   90.00
#
_symmetry.space_group_name_H-M   'P 1'
#
loop_
_entity.id
_entity.type
_entity.pdbx_description
1 polymer ?
#
loop_
_entity_poly.entity_id
_entity_poly.type
_entity_poly.pdbx_seq_one_letter_code
_entity_poly.pdbx_strand_id
1 'polypeptide(L)'
;MSTPSENSGPLGQQRGIGFAILMTIITLGIYSIYWVFKTQDEVKNHSDQGVGGVLGLVIYIVVSIVTWFLIPSEVGKMFKKDGREAPFSGWTGLWLLLPIIGAFVWFIKIQGSLNRYWESKASSSAPMSEPGVA
;
A
#
# COMPACT_ATOMS: atom_id res chain seq x y z
N MET A 1 -8.52 -40.98 -13.72
CA MET A 1 -9.63 -40.05 -14.00
C MET A 1 -9.86 -39.28 -12.71
N SER A 2 -9.26 -38.10 -12.59
CA SER A 2 -9.27 -37.30 -11.37
C SER A 2 -10.58 -36.51 -11.32
N THR A 3 -11.38 -36.71 -10.27
CA THR A 3 -12.63 -35.97 -10.05
C THR A 3 -12.34 -34.47 -9.88
N PRO A 4 -13.12 -33.57 -10.50
CA PRO A 4 -12.96 -32.13 -10.28
C PRO A 4 -13.40 -31.78 -8.85
N SER A 5 -12.65 -30.89 -8.21
CA SER A 5 -12.82 -30.46 -6.81
C SER A 5 -14.26 -30.01 -6.51
N GLU A 6 -15.00 -30.85 -5.80
CA GLU A 6 -16.45 -30.68 -5.56
C GLU A 6 -16.79 -29.69 -4.43
N ASN A 7 -15.84 -28.91 -3.88
CA ASN A 7 -16.09 -28.07 -2.70
C ASN A 7 -15.31 -26.74 -2.72
N SER A 8 -15.48 -25.91 -3.75
CA SER A 8 -15.03 -24.50 -3.72
C SER A 8 -16.25 -23.60 -3.69
N GLY A 9 -16.25 -22.59 -2.82
CA GLY A 9 -17.39 -21.68 -2.68
C GLY A 9 -17.57 -20.75 -3.90
N PRO A 10 -18.49 -19.77 -3.84
CA PRO A 10 -18.85 -18.94 -4.99
C PRO A 10 -17.64 -18.26 -5.63
N LEU A 11 -17.64 -18.14 -6.96
CA LEU A 11 -16.59 -17.44 -7.70
C LEU A 11 -16.57 -15.95 -7.35
N GLY A 12 -15.37 -15.38 -7.26
CA GLY A 12 -15.17 -13.93 -7.14
C GLY A 12 -15.56 -13.17 -8.41
N GLN A 13 -15.80 -11.86 -8.29
CA GLN A 13 -16.17 -11.04 -9.44
C GLN A 13 -14.93 -10.55 -10.19
N GLN A 14 -14.93 -10.69 -11.52
CA GLN A 14 -13.87 -10.13 -12.35
C GLN A 14 -13.94 -8.60 -12.35
N ARG A 15 -12.89 -7.96 -11.85
CA ARG A 15 -12.77 -6.49 -11.82
C ARG A 15 -11.71 -6.06 -12.82
N GLY A 16 -12.04 -5.09 -13.66
CA GLY A 16 -11.09 -4.51 -14.61
C GLY A 16 -9.97 -3.76 -13.88
N ILE A 17 -8.71 -4.03 -14.24
CA ILE A 17 -7.53 -3.39 -13.64
C ILE A 17 -7.61 -1.86 -13.78
N GLY A 18 -7.95 -1.36 -14.97
CA GLY A 18 -8.08 0.07 -15.23
C GLY A 18 -9.20 0.74 -14.43
N PHE A 19 -10.34 0.05 -14.24
CA PHE A 19 -11.42 0.55 -13.41
C PHE A 19 -11.01 0.67 -11.94
N ALA A 20 -10.30 -0.34 -11.42
CA ALA A 20 -9.81 -0.32 -10.03
C ALA A 20 -8.81 0.82 -9.79
N ILE A 21 -7.90 1.05 -10.72
CA ILE A 21 -6.93 2.17 -10.65
C ILE A 21 -7.68 3.51 -10.70
N LEU A 22 -8.59 3.68 -11.66
CA LEU A 22 -9.35 4.92 -11.83
C LEU A 22 -10.17 5.25 -10.58
N MET A 23 -10.88 4.27 -10.03
CA MET A 23 -11.64 4.46 -8.79
C MET A 23 -10.76 4.77 -7.59
N THR A 24 -9.57 4.15 -7.50
CA THR A 24 -8.61 4.47 -6.43
C THR A 24 -8.18 5.93 -6.48
N ILE A 25 -7.91 6.47 -7.68
CA ILE A 25 -7.53 7.87 -7.87
C ILE A 25 -8.70 8.82 -7.58
N ILE A 26 -9.87 8.56 -8.18
CA ILE A 26 -11.06 9.42 -8.04
C ILE A 26 -11.53 9.51 -6.58
N THR A 27 -11.42 8.41 -5.85
CA THR A 27 -11.86 8.33 -4.44
C THR A 27 -10.74 8.65 -3.44
N LEU A 28 -9.59 9.15 -3.90
CA LEU A 28 -8.43 9.47 -3.05
C LEU A 28 -8.02 8.30 -2.12
N GLY A 29 -8.06 7.08 -2.64
CA GLY A 29 -7.70 5.88 -1.92
C GLY A 29 -8.83 5.21 -1.14
N ILE A 30 -10.04 5.80 -1.01
CA ILE A 30 -11.15 5.15 -0.30
C ILE A 30 -11.56 3.83 -0.97
N TYR A 31 -11.57 3.79 -2.31
CA TYR A 31 -11.85 2.57 -3.06
C TYR A 31 -10.86 1.44 -2.74
N SER A 32 -9.60 1.75 -2.41
CA SER A 32 -8.62 0.73 -2.03
C SER A 32 -9.05 -0.05 -0.79
N ILE A 33 -9.70 0.62 0.17
CA ILE A 33 -10.25 0.04 1.40
C ILE A 33 -11.36 -0.96 1.07
N TYR A 34 -12.31 -0.53 0.23
CA TYR A 34 -13.39 -1.40 -0.26
C TYR A 34 -12.83 -2.61 -1.02
N TRP A 35 -11.83 -2.38 -1.88
CA TRP A 35 -11.20 -3.43 -2.66
C TRP A 35 -10.48 -4.46 -1.78
N VAL A 36 -9.79 -4.03 -0.73
CA VAL A 36 -9.15 -4.93 0.26
C VAL A 36 -10.21 -5.81 0.91
N PHE A 37 -11.27 -5.21 1.46
CA PHE A 37 -12.36 -5.94 2.10
C PHE A 37 -12.97 -6.98 1.15
N LYS A 38 -13.37 -6.56 -0.05
CA LYS A 38 -14.03 -7.45 -1.03
C LYS A 38 -13.12 -8.56 -1.52
N THR A 39 -11.84 -8.28 -1.76
CA THR A 39 -10.88 -9.30 -2.20
C THR A 39 -10.69 -10.36 -1.11
N GLN A 40 -10.49 -9.94 0.13
CA GLN A 40 -10.32 -10.85 1.27
C GLN A 40 -11.56 -11.71 1.53
N ASP A 41 -12.74 -11.12 1.36
CA ASP A 41 -14.02 -11.83 1.50
C ASP A 41 -14.22 -12.88 0.41
N GLU A 42 -13.97 -12.53 -0.86
CA GLU A 42 -14.09 -13.46 -1.99
C GLU A 42 -13.06 -14.59 -1.91
N VAL A 43 -11.82 -14.28 -1.53
CA VAL A 43 -10.76 -15.27 -1.32
C VAL A 43 -11.16 -16.28 -0.26
N LYS A 44 -11.64 -15.81 0.90
CA LYS A 44 -12.10 -16.68 1.98
C LYS A 44 -13.32 -17.51 1.54
N ASN A 45 -14.31 -16.89 0.92
CA ASN A 45 -15.54 -17.57 0.52
C ASN A 45 -15.30 -18.61 -0.58
N HIS A 46 -14.39 -18.36 -1.53
CA HIS A 46 -14.13 -19.26 -2.63
C HIS A 46 -13.19 -20.41 -2.25
N SER A 47 -12.09 -20.09 -1.57
CA SER A 47 -10.98 -21.03 -1.35
C SER A 47 -10.96 -21.67 0.04
N ASP A 48 -11.77 -21.15 0.97
CA ASP A 48 -11.72 -21.39 2.44
C ASP A 48 -10.33 -21.08 3.04
N GLN A 49 -9.50 -20.35 2.29
CA GLN A 49 -8.15 -19.95 2.66
C GLN A 49 -8.05 -18.44 2.58
N GLY A 50 -8.28 -17.77 3.70
CA GLY A 50 -8.11 -16.33 3.78
C GLY A 50 -8.55 -15.78 5.14
N VAL A 51 -8.02 -14.62 5.49
CA VAL A 51 -8.36 -13.98 6.77
C VAL A 51 -9.82 -13.49 6.76
N GLY A 52 -10.38 -13.22 5.57
CA GLY A 52 -11.77 -12.81 5.36
C GLY A 52 -11.96 -11.30 5.37
N GLY A 53 -13.07 -10.82 4.80
CA GLY A 53 -13.27 -9.39 4.55
C GLY A 53 -13.11 -8.51 5.79
N VAL A 54 -13.86 -8.81 6.85
CA VAL A 54 -13.89 -7.98 8.08
C VAL A 54 -12.54 -8.00 8.79
N LEU A 55 -11.96 -9.17 9.01
CA LEU A 55 -10.68 -9.28 9.72
C LEU A 55 -9.52 -8.74 8.87
N GLY A 56 -9.53 -8.96 7.56
CA GLY A 56 -8.60 -8.35 6.61
C GLY A 56 -8.68 -6.82 6.59
N LEU A 57 -9.89 -6.25 6.72
CA LEU A 57 -10.08 -4.80 6.84
C LEU A 57 -9.53 -4.26 8.16
N VAL A 58 -9.74 -4.95 9.29
CA VAL A 58 -9.17 -4.55 10.58
C VAL A 58 -7.64 -4.57 10.52
N ILE A 59 -7.05 -5.62 9.93
CA ILE A 59 -5.60 -5.69 9.72
C ILE A 59 -5.13 -4.53 8.83
N TYR A 60 -5.87 -4.18 7.78
CA TYR A 60 -5.51 -3.08 6.91
C TYR A 60 -5.51 -1.73 7.65
N ILE A 61 -6.45 -1.50 8.56
CA ILE A 61 -6.52 -0.25 9.34
C ILE A 61 -5.42 -0.17 10.40
N VAL A 62 -5.14 -1.28 11.11
CA VAL A 62 -4.20 -1.31 12.24
C VAL A 62 -2.76 -1.52 11.78
N VAL A 63 -2.56 -2.34 10.75
CA VAL A 63 -1.26 -2.77 10.24
C VAL A 63 -1.28 -2.84 8.69
N SER A 64 -1.53 -1.69 8.06
CA SER A 64 -1.67 -1.56 6.59
C SER A 64 -0.52 -2.20 5.79
N ILE A 65 0.70 -2.17 6.33
CA ILE A 65 1.90 -2.78 5.71
C ILE A 65 1.76 -4.30 5.57
N VAL A 66 1.11 -4.99 6.51
CA VAL A 66 0.93 -6.46 6.44
C VAL A 66 0.06 -6.84 5.26
N THR A 67 -0.99 -6.06 4.96
CA THR A 67 -1.89 -6.31 3.84
C THR A 67 -1.17 -6.33 2.49
N TRP A 68 -0.07 -5.59 2.35
CA TRP A 68 0.74 -5.55 1.12
C TRP A 68 1.39 -6.88 0.77
N PHE A 69 1.65 -7.71 1.78
CA PHE A 69 2.20 -9.06 1.61
C PHE A 69 1.13 -10.14 1.72
N LEU A 70 0.09 -9.89 2.53
CA LEU A 70 -0.99 -10.84 2.77
C LEU A 70 -1.79 -11.14 1.49
N ILE A 71 -2.27 -10.13 0.78
CA ILE A 71 -3.10 -10.34 -0.43
C ILE A 71 -2.33 -11.13 -1.51
N PRO A 72 -1.09 -10.76 -1.91
CA PRO A 72 -0.32 -11.58 -2.84
C PRO A 72 -0.10 -13.01 -2.34
N SER A 73 0.14 -13.19 -1.03
CA SER A 73 0.33 -14.54 -0.48
C SER A 73 -0.93 -15.41 -0.58
N GLU A 74 -2.11 -14.84 -0.33
CA GLU A 74 -3.39 -15.55 -0.39
C GLU A 74 -3.78 -15.85 -1.84
N VAL A 75 -3.66 -14.87 -2.73
CA VAL A 75 -3.92 -15.09 -4.15
C VAL A 75 -2.95 -16.12 -4.71
N GLY A 76 -1.68 -16.08 -4.33
CA GLY A 76 -0.68 -17.08 -4.72
C GLY A 76 -1.02 -18.51 -4.23
N LYS A 77 -1.62 -18.65 -3.04
CA LYS A 77 -2.12 -19.95 -2.55
C LYS A 77 -3.29 -20.46 -3.38
N MET A 78 -4.20 -19.59 -3.84
CA MET A 78 -5.29 -19.98 -4.73
C MET A 78 -4.75 -20.55 -6.05
N PHE A 79 -3.77 -19.90 -6.69
CA PHE A 79 -3.14 -20.44 -7.91
C PHE A 79 -2.54 -21.84 -7.66
N LYS A 80 -1.82 -22.01 -6.55
CA LYS A 80 -1.22 -23.32 -6.19
C LYS A 80 -2.26 -24.40 -5.94
N LYS A 81 -3.42 -24.06 -5.36
CA LYS A 81 -4.55 -24.99 -5.14
C LYS A 81 -5.12 -25.48 -6.47
N ASP A 82 -5.14 -24.63 -7.48
CA ASP A 82 -5.54 -24.98 -8.85
C ASP A 82 -4.45 -25.71 -9.65
N GLY A 83 -3.33 -26.09 -9.00
CA GLY A 83 -2.17 -26.70 -9.67
C GLY A 83 -1.42 -25.75 -10.60
N ARG A 84 -1.64 -24.43 -10.48
CA ARG A 84 -0.96 -23.40 -11.28
C ARG A 84 0.11 -22.69 -10.46
N GLU A 85 1.16 -22.25 -11.15
CA GLU A 85 2.14 -21.36 -10.55
C GLU A 85 1.61 -19.92 -10.53
N ALA A 86 1.83 -19.21 -9.43
CA ALA A 86 1.43 -17.82 -9.32
C ALA A 86 2.33 -16.95 -10.23
N PRO A 87 1.76 -16.06 -11.06
CA PRO A 87 2.55 -15.21 -11.96
C PRO A 87 3.29 -14.06 -11.25
N PHE A 88 3.25 -14.04 -9.92
CA PHE A 88 3.86 -13.02 -9.07
C PHE A 88 4.39 -13.67 -7.78
N SER A 89 5.25 -12.94 -7.07
CA SER A 89 5.82 -13.38 -5.79
C SER A 89 5.24 -12.56 -4.63
N GLY A 90 5.36 -13.06 -3.40
CA GLY A 90 5.03 -12.28 -2.19
C GLY A 90 5.84 -10.98 -2.11
N TRP A 91 7.03 -10.95 -2.70
CA TRP A 91 7.88 -9.77 -2.82
C TRP A 91 7.29 -8.65 -3.67
N THR A 92 6.21 -8.90 -4.43
CA THR A 92 5.48 -7.85 -5.15
C THR A 92 5.01 -6.73 -4.21
N GLY A 93 4.76 -7.02 -2.93
CA GLY A 93 4.45 -6.01 -1.91
C GLY A 93 5.53 -4.94 -1.72
N LEU A 94 6.80 -5.23 -2.00
CA LEU A 94 7.89 -4.25 -1.84
C LEU A 94 7.78 -3.06 -2.80
N TRP A 95 7.12 -3.21 -3.94
CA TRP A 95 6.94 -2.11 -4.90
C TRP A 95 6.18 -0.92 -4.31
N LEU A 96 5.37 -1.14 -3.26
CA LEU A 96 4.66 -0.09 -2.54
C LEU A 96 5.59 0.81 -1.71
N LEU A 97 6.81 0.37 -1.40
CA LEU A 97 7.80 1.17 -0.66
C LEU A 97 8.49 2.23 -1.52
N LEU A 98 8.61 2.01 -2.83
CA LEU A 98 9.29 2.94 -3.73
C LEU A 98 8.73 4.37 -3.70
N PRO A 99 7.41 4.61 -3.84
CA PRO A 99 6.86 5.97 -3.76
C PRO A 99 7.02 6.57 -2.36
N ILE A 100 6.98 5.75 -1.30
CA ILE A 100 7.18 6.20 0.08
C ILE A 100 8.62 6.70 0.28
N ILE A 101 9.61 5.89 -0.14
CA ILE A 101 11.03 6.28 -0.13
C ILE A 101 11.22 7.58 -0.92
N GLY A 102 10.60 7.68 -2.11
CA GLY A 102 10.60 8.89 -2.92
C GLY A 102 10.04 10.12 -2.18
N ALA A 103 8.91 9.96 -1.48
CA ALA A 103 8.31 11.02 -0.68
C ALA A 103 9.21 11.46 0.48
N PHE A 104 9.87 10.53 1.18
CA PHE A 104 10.83 10.85 2.23
C PHE A 104 12.05 11.61 1.70
N VAL A 105 12.64 11.14 0.59
CA VAL A 105 13.77 11.82 -0.06
C VAL A 105 13.39 13.24 -0.46
N TRP A 106 12.22 13.42 -1.09
CA TRP A 106 11.71 14.73 -1.44
C TRP A 106 11.52 15.63 -0.21
N PHE A 107 10.87 15.12 0.85
CA PHE A 107 10.61 15.86 2.07
C PHE A 107 11.90 16.33 2.76
N ILE A 108 12.88 15.43 2.93
CA ILE A 108 14.19 15.75 3.53
C ILE A 108 14.89 16.85 2.74
N LYS A 109 14.89 16.76 1.40
CA LYS A 109 15.53 17.76 0.54
C LYS A 109 14.85 19.13 0.62
N ILE A 110 13.52 19.16 0.63
CA ILE A 110 12.75 20.41 0.73
C ILE A 110 12.95 21.05 2.11
N GLN A 111 12.78 20.29 3.19
CA GLN A 111 12.98 20.78 4.56
C GLN A 111 14.40 21.28 4.77
N GLY A 112 15.41 20.51 4.37
CA GLY A 112 16.80 20.93 4.49
C GLY A 112 17.13 22.19 3.69
N SER A 113 16.50 22.38 2.52
CA SER A 113 16.69 23.60 1.72
C SER A 113 15.97 24.80 2.33
N LEU A 114 14.78 24.58 2.89
CA LEU A 114 14.00 25.61 3.56
C LEU A 114 14.72 26.11 4.82
N ASN A 115 15.30 25.22 5.61
CA ASN A 115 16.07 25.59 6.81
C ASN A 115 17.28 26.47 6.46
N ARG A 116 18.08 26.08 5.45
CA ARG A 116 19.19 26.90 4.96
C ARG A 116 18.74 28.29 4.48
N TYR A 117 17.58 28.36 3.84
CA TYR A 117 17.02 29.65 3.42
C TYR A 117 16.74 30.55 4.62
N TRP A 118 16.09 30.02 5.67
CA TRP A 118 15.80 30.80 6.88
C TRP A 118 17.05 31.20 7.66
N GLU A 119 18.06 30.33 7.77
CA GLU A 119 19.35 30.65 8.37
C GLU A 119 20.04 31.83 7.67
N SER A 120 20.00 31.88 6.34
CA SER A 120 20.58 32.98 5.55
C SER A 120 19.93 34.33 5.84
N LYS A 121 18.61 34.33 6.10
CA LYS A 121 17.85 35.53 6.45
C LYS A 121 18.09 35.97 7.88
N ALA A 122 18.14 35.03 8.84
CA ALA A 122 18.46 35.33 10.24
C ALA A 122 19.85 35.95 10.39
N SER A 123 20.82 35.46 9.60
CA SER A 123 22.21 35.98 9.60
C SER A 123 22.30 37.41 9.04
N SER A 124 21.37 37.78 8.14
CA SER A 124 21.33 39.11 7.52
C SER A 124 20.57 40.15 8.38
N SER A 125 19.84 39.72 9.41
CA SER A 125 19.07 40.58 10.32
C SER A 125 19.73 40.81 11.68
N ALA A 126 20.94 40.27 11.93
CA ALA A 126 21.67 40.55 13.16
C ALA A 126 22.09 42.03 13.18
N PRO A 127 21.69 42.83 14.20
CA PRO A 127 22.13 44.22 14.28
C PRO A 127 23.65 44.23 14.41
N MET A 128 24.30 45.02 13.55
CA MET A 128 25.72 45.35 13.67
C MET A 128 25.92 45.94 15.06
N SER A 129 26.50 45.16 15.97
CA SER A 129 26.80 45.66 17.33
C SER A 129 27.69 46.89 17.18
N GLU A 130 27.22 48.01 17.75
CA GLU A 130 28.00 49.25 17.78
C GLU A 130 29.42 48.95 18.28
N PRO A 131 30.47 49.40 17.56
CA PRO A 131 31.82 49.28 18.07
C PRO A 131 31.88 50.08 19.38
N GLY A 132 32.24 49.38 20.46
CA GLY A 132 32.30 49.92 21.80
C GLY A 132 33.00 51.28 21.83
N VAL A 133 32.26 52.29 22.30
CA VAL A 133 32.83 53.56 22.74
C VAL A 133 33.72 53.28 23.95
N ALA A 134 35.01 53.50 23.74
CA ALA A 134 36.07 53.49 24.74
C ALA A 134 35.96 54.66 25.72
#